data_AF-N6V6A5-F1
#
_entry.id   AF-N6V6A5-F1
#
_cell.length_a   1.000
_cell.length_b   1.000
_cell.length_c   1.000
_cell.angle_alpha   90.00
_cell.angle_beta   90.00
_cell.angle_gamma   90.00
#
_symmetry.space_group_name_H-M   'P 1'
#
loop_
_entity.id
_entity.type
_entity.pdbx_description
1 polymer ?
#
loop_
_entity_poly.entity_id
_entity_poly.type
_entity_poly.pdbx_seq_one_letter_code
_entity_poly.pdbx_strand_id
1 'polypeptide(L)'
;MRMRVLGIVVLSFVLAYCVYQDRVASFYRKALPSVLKTTNNVTWGSDAGWSNIILPIRPEACGAVVFQLTLDTVQKIQNQGIKFFSEARQGRGNSRNDKYRYAYTEWQPTPVPSEWFGDGPVTGSMSCAGFGARRMRMVEDSASRADGFFTTRSNVQLIVLPNEQIAVLTYSD
;
A
#
# COMPACT_ATOMS: atom_id res chain seq x y z
N MET A 1 -41.71 18.10 -1.75
CA MET A 1 -41.09 17.93 -0.41
C MET A 1 -40.25 16.64 -0.29
N ARG A 2 -40.71 15.47 -0.78
CA ARG A 2 -39.97 14.18 -0.73
C ARG A 2 -38.61 14.15 -1.48
N MET A 3 -38.48 14.83 -2.62
CA MET A 3 -37.21 14.89 -3.39
C MET A 3 -36.06 15.61 -2.66
N ARG A 4 -36.35 16.64 -1.84
CA ARG A 4 -35.31 17.38 -1.10
C ARG A 4 -34.74 16.55 0.05
N VAL A 5 -35.56 15.73 0.70
CA VAL A 5 -35.14 14.82 1.76
C VAL A 5 -34.28 13.68 1.20
N LEU A 6 -34.65 13.13 0.04
CA LEU A 6 -33.87 12.10 -0.64
C LEU A 6 -32.48 12.64 -1.06
N GLY A 7 -32.41 13.87 -1.56
CA GLY A 7 -31.16 14.54 -1.92
C GLY A 7 -30.21 14.74 -0.74
N ILE A 8 -30.72 15.11 0.44
CA ILE A 8 -29.92 15.31 1.66
C ILE A 8 -29.39 13.97 2.20
N VAL A 9 -30.18 12.90 2.11
CA VAL A 9 -29.75 11.55 2.54
C VAL A 9 -28.64 11.03 1.63
N VAL A 10 -28.81 11.11 0.31
CA VAL A 10 -27.78 10.68 -0.65
C VAL A 10 -26.49 11.48 -0.47
N LEU A 11 -26.57 12.80 -0.30
CA LEU A 11 -25.40 13.64 -0.07
C LEU A 11 -24.68 13.28 1.24
N SER A 12 -25.43 13.00 2.31
CA SER A 12 -24.86 12.55 3.59
C SER A 12 -24.12 11.22 3.46
N PHE A 13 -24.67 10.25 2.72
CA PHE A 13 -24.00 8.98 2.45
C PHE A 13 -22.73 9.16 1.61
N VAL A 14 -22.75 10.02 0.59
CA VAL A 14 -21.56 10.34 -0.22
C VAL A 14 -20.49 10.99 0.63
N LEU A 15 -20.83 11.97 1.47
CA LEU A 15 -19.87 12.62 2.37
C LEU A 15 -19.29 11.66 3.40
N ALA A 16 -20.12 10.81 4.02
CA ALA A 16 -19.65 9.78 4.94
C ALA A 16 -18.71 8.79 4.25
N TYR A 17 -19.03 8.39 3.01
CA TYR A 17 -18.18 7.53 2.19
C TYR A 17 -16.84 8.20 1.85
N CYS A 18 -16.84 9.47 1.45
CA CYS A 18 -15.61 10.22 1.19
C CYS A 18 -14.74 10.35 2.45
N VAL A 19 -15.33 10.66 3.61
CA VAL A 19 -14.60 10.74 4.89
C VAL A 19 -14.01 9.39 5.28
N TYR A 20 -14.75 8.30 5.06
CA TYR A 20 -14.26 6.94 5.29
C TYR A 20 -13.05 6.62 4.38
N GLN A 21 -13.18 6.88 3.08
CA GLN A 21 -12.10 6.71 2.10
C GLN A 21 -10.85 7.50 2.48
N ASP A 22 -11.00 8.75 2.90
CA ASP A 22 -9.88 9.60 3.35
C ASP A 22 -9.17 9.06 4.59
N ARG A 23 -9.92 8.50 5.55
CA ARG A 23 -9.35 7.89 6.76
C ARG A 23 -8.54 6.65 6.43
N VAL A 24 -9.08 5.77 5.58
CA VAL A 24 -8.36 4.56 5.14
C VAL A 24 -7.11 4.95 4.34
N ALA A 25 -7.25 5.92 3.43
CA ALA A 25 -6.14 6.45 2.67
C ALA A 25 -5.04 7.07 3.55
N SER A 26 -5.43 7.75 4.63
CA SER A 26 -4.52 8.31 5.63
C SER A 26 -3.80 7.21 6.42
N PHE A 27 -4.50 6.15 6.80
CA PHE A 27 -3.93 5.01 7.51
C PHE A 27 -2.79 4.35 6.70
N TYR A 28 -3.02 4.03 5.44
CA TYR A 28 -1.98 3.41 4.61
C TYR A 28 -0.82 4.36 4.28
N ARG A 29 -1.09 5.66 4.12
CA ARG A 29 -0.03 6.67 3.92
C ARG A 29 0.91 6.80 5.12
N LYS A 30 0.44 6.47 6.33
CA LYS A 30 1.28 6.40 7.54
C LYS A 30 2.30 5.27 7.47
N ALA A 31 2.01 4.18 6.74
CA ALA A 31 2.94 3.07 6.60
C ALA A 31 4.15 3.41 5.72
N LEU A 32 4.00 4.31 4.74
CA LEU A 32 5.10 4.70 3.87
C LEU A 32 6.13 5.60 4.58
N PRO A 33 7.44 5.43 4.29
CA PRO A 33 8.47 6.39 4.63
C PRO A 33 8.18 7.81 4.12
N SER A 34 8.60 8.82 4.90
CA SER A 34 8.32 10.23 4.61
C SER A 34 8.86 10.69 3.25
N VAL A 35 10.01 10.14 2.83
CA VAL A 35 10.67 10.46 1.56
C VAL A 35 9.86 10.06 0.32
N LEU A 36 8.99 9.04 0.42
CA LEU A 36 8.18 8.55 -0.69
C LEU A 36 6.92 9.40 -0.86
N LYS A 37 6.99 10.50 -1.62
CA LYS A 37 5.83 11.36 -1.85
C LYS A 37 4.90 10.75 -2.90
N THR A 38 3.61 10.73 -2.59
CA THR A 38 2.57 10.14 -3.43
C THR A 38 1.56 11.19 -3.88
N THR A 39 1.10 11.10 -5.13
CA THR A 39 0.09 12.02 -5.67
C THR A 39 -1.30 11.63 -5.20
N ASN A 40 -1.64 10.34 -5.36
CA ASN A 40 -2.91 9.74 -4.98
C ASN A 40 -2.69 8.28 -4.54
N ASN A 41 -3.65 7.72 -3.80
CA ASN A 41 -3.76 6.27 -3.65
C ASN A 41 -4.44 5.73 -4.91
N VAL A 42 -3.78 4.83 -5.64
CA VAL A 42 -4.29 4.34 -6.93
C VAL A 42 -5.36 3.28 -6.70
N THR A 43 -5.09 2.35 -5.78
CA THR A 43 -6.01 1.27 -5.42
C THR A 43 -5.59 0.70 -4.07
N TRP A 44 -6.57 0.40 -3.24
CA TRP A 44 -6.39 -0.32 -1.99
C TRP A 44 -7.48 -1.38 -1.87
N GLY A 45 -7.14 -2.50 -1.25
CA GLY A 45 -8.09 -3.55 -0.93
C GLY A 45 -7.62 -4.30 0.31
N SER A 46 -8.58 -4.73 1.13
CA SER A 46 -8.35 -5.54 2.30
C SER A 46 -9.57 -6.40 2.57
N ASP A 47 -9.35 -7.57 3.15
CA ASP A 47 -10.41 -8.39 3.70
C ASP A 47 -10.94 -7.87 5.06
N ALA A 48 -10.32 -6.84 5.65
CA ALA A 48 -10.78 -6.13 6.85
C ALA A 48 -12.02 -5.28 6.57
N GLY A 49 -13.14 -5.93 6.22
CA GLY A 49 -14.44 -5.31 6.02
C GLY A 49 -15.24 -5.16 7.33
N TRP A 50 -16.25 -4.29 7.29
CA TRP A 50 -17.27 -4.19 8.36
C TRP A 50 -17.97 -5.53 8.68
N SER A 51 -18.00 -6.46 7.73
CA SER A 51 -18.48 -7.83 7.94
C SER A 51 -17.65 -8.62 8.96
N ASN A 52 -16.34 -8.37 9.08
CA ASN A 52 -15.48 -9.01 10.09
C ASN A 52 -15.74 -8.47 11.51
N ILE A 53 -16.42 -7.33 11.64
CA ILE A 53 -16.86 -6.78 12.94
C ILE A 53 -18.07 -7.57 13.47
N ILE A 54 -18.92 -8.09 12.59
CA ILE A 54 -20.17 -8.79 12.97
C ILE A 54 -19.94 -10.31 13.07
N LEU A 55 -19.07 -10.88 12.24
CA LEU A 55 -18.73 -12.30 12.25
C LEU A 55 -17.21 -12.48 12.07
N PRO A 56 -16.45 -12.69 13.16
CA PRO A 56 -14.99 -12.80 13.10
C PRO A 56 -14.57 -14.20 12.63
N ILE A 57 -14.89 -14.54 11.37
CA ILE A 57 -14.58 -15.86 10.79
C ILE A 57 -13.10 -15.92 10.33
N ARG A 58 -12.41 -14.77 10.21
CA ARG A 58 -10.97 -14.70 9.88
C ARG A 58 -10.24 -13.74 10.83
N PRO A 59 -9.33 -14.23 11.70
CA PRO A 59 -8.51 -13.41 12.58
C PRO A 59 -7.31 -12.77 11.88
N GLU A 60 -6.99 -13.24 10.67
CA GLU A 60 -5.87 -12.79 9.86
C GLU A 60 -6.33 -11.70 8.88
N ALA A 61 -5.63 -10.56 8.85
CA ALA A 61 -5.96 -9.45 7.97
C ALA A 61 -4.94 -9.40 6.84
N CYS A 62 -5.39 -9.59 5.60
CA CYS A 62 -4.55 -9.47 4.41
C CYS A 62 -5.01 -8.33 3.51
N GLY A 63 -4.06 -7.76 2.77
CA GLY A 63 -4.36 -6.70 1.84
C GLY A 63 -3.17 -6.12 1.12
N ALA A 64 -3.47 -5.24 0.18
CA ALA A 64 -2.50 -4.60 -0.67
C ALA A 64 -2.94 -3.18 -1.02
N VAL A 65 -1.95 -2.30 -1.11
CA VAL A 65 -2.15 -0.90 -1.48
C VAL A 65 -1.13 -0.50 -2.52
N VAL A 66 -1.60 0.11 -3.60
CA VAL A 66 -0.77 0.71 -4.63
C VAL A 66 -0.88 2.22 -4.54
N PHE A 67 0.28 2.85 -4.36
CA PHE A 67 0.44 4.29 -4.30
C PHE A 67 1.02 4.81 -5.60
N GLN A 68 0.49 5.92 -6.12
CA GLN A 68 1.12 6.63 -7.24
C GLN A 68 2.24 7.50 -6.68
N LEU A 69 3.46 7.27 -7.12
CA LEU A 69 4.59 8.13 -6.78
C LEU A 69 4.51 9.45 -7.55
N THR A 70 4.97 10.53 -6.91
CA THR A 70 5.17 11.81 -7.61
C THR A 70 6.34 11.71 -8.58
N LEU A 71 6.28 12.45 -9.70
CA LEU A 71 7.39 12.50 -10.67
C LEU A 71 8.71 12.97 -10.02
N ASP A 72 8.66 13.92 -9.07
CA ASP A 72 9.82 14.36 -8.29
C ASP A 72 10.45 13.20 -7.49
N THR A 73 9.62 12.35 -6.87
CA THR A 73 10.12 11.16 -6.13
C THR A 73 10.76 10.16 -7.08
N VAL A 74 10.10 9.86 -8.21
CA VAL A 74 10.63 8.94 -9.23
C VAL A 74 11.98 9.43 -9.76
N GLN A 75 12.08 10.71 -10.12
CA GLN A 75 13.31 11.29 -10.64
C GLN A 75 14.44 11.25 -9.61
N LYS A 76 14.15 11.50 -8.33
CA LYS A 76 15.13 11.37 -7.25
C LYS A 76 15.61 9.94 -7.07
N ILE A 77 14.70 8.96 -7.12
CA ILE A 77 15.06 7.54 -7.03
C ILE A 77 15.94 7.15 -8.23
N GLN A 78 15.58 7.54 -9.45
CA GLN A 78 16.36 7.23 -10.64
C GLN A 78 17.76 7.86 -10.61
N ASN A 79 17.89 9.09 -10.07
CA ASN A 79 19.17 9.78 -9.98
C ASN A 79 20.07 9.27 -8.85
N GLN A 80 19.48 8.88 -7.71
CA GLN A 80 20.23 8.54 -6.49
C GLN A 80 20.32 7.02 -6.25
N GLY A 81 19.48 6.23 -6.90
CA GLY A 81 19.35 4.80 -6.71
C GLY A 81 19.06 4.44 -5.25
N ILE A 82 19.74 3.41 -4.74
CA ILE A 82 19.58 2.94 -3.37
C ILE A 82 19.88 4.01 -2.31
N LYS A 83 20.72 5.01 -2.62
CA LYS A 83 21.07 6.09 -1.69
C LYS A 83 19.87 6.97 -1.33
N PHE A 84 18.86 7.04 -2.19
CA PHE A 84 17.60 7.72 -1.87
C PHE A 84 16.95 7.17 -0.59
N PHE A 85 17.18 5.89 -0.31
CA PHE A 85 16.53 5.15 0.77
C PHE A 85 17.35 5.05 2.06
N SER A 86 18.52 5.69 2.14
CA SER A 86 19.44 5.56 3.29
C SER A 86 18.79 5.90 4.64
N GLU A 87 17.86 6.85 4.65
CA GLU A 87 17.11 7.27 5.85
C GLU A 87 15.64 6.81 5.82
N ALA A 88 15.23 6.07 4.79
CA ALA A 88 13.84 5.70 4.52
C ALA A 88 13.39 4.43 5.27
N ARG A 89 13.86 4.22 6.50
CA ARG A 89 13.60 2.99 7.28
C ARG A 89 12.44 3.14 8.27
N GLN A 90 11.72 4.24 8.21
CA GLN A 90 10.65 4.54 9.16
C GLN A 90 9.44 5.15 8.45
N GLY A 91 8.27 4.51 8.62
CA GLY A 91 6.99 5.04 8.16
C GLY A 91 6.55 6.30 8.91
N ARG A 92 5.74 7.16 8.27
CA ARG A 92 5.18 8.41 8.84
C ARG A 92 4.34 8.21 10.10
N GLY A 93 3.79 7.02 10.30
CA GLY A 93 2.95 6.65 11.45
C GLY A 93 3.69 6.51 12.77
N ASN A 94 5.00 6.73 12.79
CA ASN A 94 5.83 6.67 13.99
C ASN A 94 5.38 7.68 15.05
N SER A 95 4.46 7.26 15.92
CA SER A 95 4.17 7.91 17.20
C SER A 95 5.18 7.43 18.25
N ARG A 96 5.41 8.20 19.34
CA ARG A 96 6.31 7.78 20.43
C ARG A 96 5.98 6.38 21.00
N ASN A 97 4.74 5.91 20.84
CA ASN A 97 4.27 4.62 21.36
C ASN A 97 4.29 3.48 20.31
N ASP A 98 4.48 3.78 19.02
CA ASP A 98 4.36 2.81 17.91
C ASP A 98 5.63 2.70 17.04
N LYS A 99 6.78 3.17 17.56
CA LYS A 99 8.02 3.31 16.78
C LYS A 99 8.46 2.04 16.06
N TYR A 100 8.32 0.90 16.72
CA TYR A 100 8.68 -0.41 16.17
C TYR A 100 7.71 -0.89 15.10
N ARG A 101 6.43 -0.49 15.16
CA ARG A 101 5.41 -0.95 14.22
C ARG A 101 5.68 -0.46 12.80
N TYR A 102 6.35 0.69 12.63
CA TYR A 102 6.63 1.30 11.34
C TYR A 102 8.12 1.25 10.94
N ALA A 103 8.92 0.44 11.62
CA ALA A 103 10.35 0.28 11.31
C ALA A 103 10.54 -0.76 10.20
N TYR A 104 11.25 -0.37 9.15
CA TYR A 104 11.57 -1.21 7.99
C TYR A 104 13.01 -1.72 8.07
N THR A 105 13.24 -2.88 7.47
CA THR A 105 14.57 -3.44 7.23
C THR A 105 15.34 -2.59 6.22
N GLU A 106 16.58 -2.98 5.94
CA GLU A 106 17.37 -2.29 4.92
C GLU A 106 16.74 -2.46 3.55
N TRP A 107 16.81 -1.38 2.77
CA TRP A 107 16.35 -1.40 1.40
C TRP A 107 17.31 -2.21 0.55
N GLN A 108 16.74 -2.98 -0.38
CA GLN A 108 17.46 -3.83 -1.32
C GLN A 108 16.99 -3.51 -2.74
N PRO A 109 17.89 -3.57 -3.74
CA PRO A 109 17.47 -3.50 -5.14
C PRO A 109 16.69 -4.76 -5.50
N THR A 110 15.74 -4.65 -6.43
CA THR A 110 15.13 -5.81 -7.06
C THR A 110 16.16 -6.57 -7.91
N PRO A 111 15.98 -7.86 -8.22
CA PRO A 111 14.75 -8.67 -8.07
C PRO A 111 14.35 -8.91 -6.62
N VAL A 112 13.04 -8.91 -6.34
CA VAL A 112 12.53 -9.43 -5.06
C VAL A 112 12.71 -10.95 -5.00
N PRO A 113 12.68 -11.57 -3.80
CA PRO A 113 12.74 -13.02 -3.69
C PRO A 113 11.62 -13.70 -4.48
N SER A 114 11.96 -14.73 -5.28
CA SER A 114 11.01 -15.40 -6.17
C SER A 114 9.80 -16.00 -5.45
N GLU A 115 9.99 -16.42 -4.21
CA GLU A 115 8.97 -16.98 -3.32
C GLU A 115 7.93 -15.97 -2.86
N TRP A 116 8.08 -14.68 -3.18
CA TRP A 116 7.06 -13.67 -2.91
C TRP A 116 5.86 -13.77 -3.85
N PHE A 117 6.09 -14.27 -5.07
CA PHE A 117 5.08 -14.45 -6.11
C PHE A 117 4.68 -15.93 -6.27
N GLY A 118 3.80 -16.24 -7.24
CA GLY A 118 3.15 -17.55 -7.31
C GLY A 118 2.25 -17.79 -6.10
N ASP A 119 2.59 -18.77 -5.26
CA ASP A 119 1.89 -19.06 -4.00
C ASP A 119 2.40 -18.23 -2.80
N GLY A 120 3.24 -17.23 -3.07
CA GLY A 120 3.91 -16.40 -2.07
C GLY A 120 3.04 -15.32 -1.40
N PRO A 121 3.58 -14.66 -0.35
CA PRO A 121 2.87 -13.67 0.45
C PRO A 121 2.40 -12.43 -0.33
N VAL A 122 3.13 -12.00 -1.36
CA VAL A 122 2.73 -10.82 -2.17
C VAL A 122 1.54 -11.16 -3.05
N THR A 123 1.56 -12.29 -3.77
CA THR A 123 0.41 -12.75 -4.56
C THR A 123 -0.81 -12.99 -3.69
N GLY A 124 -0.64 -13.64 -2.53
CA GLY A 124 -1.72 -13.88 -1.57
C GLY A 124 -2.36 -12.57 -1.09
N SER A 125 -1.55 -11.60 -0.67
CA SER A 125 -2.02 -10.30 -0.19
C SER A 125 -2.74 -9.48 -1.27
N MET A 126 -2.22 -9.49 -2.51
CA MET A 126 -2.85 -8.80 -3.64
C MET A 126 -4.18 -9.48 -4.03
N SER A 127 -4.23 -10.81 -3.97
CA SER A 127 -5.45 -11.58 -4.21
C SER A 127 -6.52 -11.29 -3.16
N CYS A 128 -6.14 -11.24 -1.87
CA CYS A 128 -7.03 -10.81 -0.78
C CYS A 128 -7.60 -9.41 -1.02
N ALA A 129 -6.78 -8.51 -1.54
CA ALA A 129 -7.16 -7.15 -1.87
C ALA A 129 -8.02 -7.04 -3.15
N GLY A 130 -8.35 -8.16 -3.80
CA GLY A 130 -9.17 -8.19 -5.01
C GLY A 130 -8.46 -7.67 -6.26
N PHE A 131 -7.12 -7.70 -6.31
CA PHE A 131 -6.39 -7.27 -7.49
C PHE A 131 -6.60 -8.26 -8.64
N GLY A 132 -6.93 -7.75 -9.83
CA GLY A 132 -7.05 -8.57 -11.02
C GLY A 132 -5.69 -9.09 -11.52
N ALA A 133 -5.70 -10.25 -12.19
CA ALA A 133 -4.50 -10.94 -12.67
C ALA A 133 -3.54 -10.05 -13.48
N ARG A 134 -4.08 -9.13 -14.31
CA ARG A 134 -3.26 -8.19 -15.08
C ARG A 134 -2.38 -7.29 -14.21
N ARG A 135 -2.91 -6.79 -13.09
CA ARG A 135 -2.14 -5.92 -12.18
C ARG A 135 -1.14 -6.71 -11.36
N MET A 136 -1.53 -7.90 -10.91
CA MET A 136 -0.60 -8.80 -10.20
C MET A 136 0.60 -9.14 -11.08
N ARG A 137 0.34 -9.55 -12.33
CA ARG A 137 1.40 -9.87 -13.30
C ARG A 137 2.29 -8.66 -13.61
N MET A 138 1.72 -7.46 -13.77
CA MET A 138 2.51 -6.23 -13.93
C MET A 138 3.46 -5.98 -12.75
N VAL A 139 2.99 -6.16 -11.51
CA VAL A 139 3.82 -5.98 -10.31
C VAL A 139 4.89 -7.05 -10.24
N GLU A 140 4.55 -8.32 -10.50
CA GLU A 140 5.48 -9.45 -10.55
C GLU A 140 6.58 -9.25 -11.60
N ASP A 141 6.20 -8.95 -12.82
CA ASP A 141 7.12 -8.70 -13.94
C ASP A 141 8.08 -7.57 -13.60
N SER A 142 7.57 -6.47 -13.02
CA SER A 142 8.39 -5.30 -12.68
C SER A 142 9.28 -5.55 -11.47
N ALA A 143 8.78 -6.23 -10.45
CA ALA A 143 9.54 -6.57 -9.24
C ALA A 143 10.62 -7.63 -9.50
N SER A 144 10.54 -8.36 -10.61
CA SER A 144 11.53 -9.34 -11.06
C SER A 144 12.66 -8.71 -11.91
N ARG A 145 12.53 -7.44 -12.32
CA ARG A 145 13.59 -6.70 -13.02
C ARG A 145 14.51 -6.00 -12.03
N ALA A 146 15.71 -5.60 -12.47
CA ALA A 146 16.70 -4.92 -11.63
C ALA A 146 16.57 -3.38 -11.64
N ASP A 147 15.34 -2.85 -11.63
CA ASP A 147 15.02 -1.42 -11.78
C ASP A 147 14.17 -0.84 -10.63
N GLY A 148 13.91 -1.64 -9.59
CA GLY A 148 13.13 -1.28 -8.42
C GLY A 148 13.89 -1.48 -7.11
N PHE A 149 13.16 -1.26 -6.01
CA PHE A 149 13.69 -1.41 -4.66
C PHE A 149 12.63 -2.02 -3.75
N PHE A 150 13.04 -2.76 -2.73
CA PHE A 150 12.13 -3.30 -1.75
C PHE A 150 12.68 -3.22 -0.34
N THR A 151 11.78 -3.28 0.62
CA THR A 151 12.07 -3.42 2.05
C THR A 151 10.94 -4.18 2.72
N THR A 152 11.17 -4.66 3.93
CA THR A 152 10.19 -5.42 4.70
C THR A 152 10.04 -4.89 6.12
N ARG A 153 8.89 -5.18 6.73
CA ARG A 153 8.71 -5.20 8.18
C ARG A 153 7.80 -6.37 8.52
N SER A 154 7.63 -6.73 9.80
CA SER A 154 6.83 -7.89 10.23
C SER A 154 5.57 -8.10 9.36
N ASN A 155 5.57 -9.18 8.56
CA ASN A 155 4.51 -9.57 7.61
C ASN A 155 4.09 -8.54 6.56
N VAL A 156 4.94 -7.56 6.27
CA VAL A 156 4.69 -6.47 5.31
C VAL A 156 5.82 -6.40 4.32
N GLN A 157 5.49 -6.34 3.03
CA GLN A 157 6.43 -6.05 1.97
C GLN A 157 6.12 -4.67 1.38
N LEU A 158 7.16 -3.85 1.17
CA LEU A 158 7.05 -2.58 0.47
C LEU A 158 7.99 -2.64 -0.74
N ILE A 159 7.40 -2.59 -1.93
CA ILE A 159 8.10 -2.64 -3.22
C ILE A 159 7.90 -1.30 -3.92
N VAL A 160 8.98 -0.70 -4.40
CA VAL A 160 8.99 0.57 -5.13
C VAL A 160 9.43 0.28 -6.55
N LEU A 161 8.58 0.65 -7.51
CA LEU A 161 8.74 0.40 -8.93
C LEU A 161 8.72 1.75 -9.66
N PRO A 162 9.89 2.41 -9.83
CA PRO A 162 9.98 3.77 -10.36
C PRO A 162 9.51 3.89 -11.80
N ASN A 163 9.73 2.88 -12.65
CA ASN A 163 9.34 2.88 -14.07
C ASN A 163 7.82 2.84 -14.24
N GLU A 164 7.14 2.11 -13.36
CA GLU A 164 5.68 2.06 -13.25
C GLU A 164 5.13 3.24 -12.43
N GLN A 165 6.01 4.05 -11.82
CA GLN A 165 5.69 5.16 -10.93
C GLN A 165 4.80 4.74 -9.74
N ILE A 166 4.98 3.52 -9.23
CA ILE A 166 4.19 3.00 -8.12
C ILE A 166 5.03 2.54 -6.94
N ALA A 167 4.41 2.54 -5.76
CA ALA A 167 4.85 1.75 -4.63
C ALA A 167 3.72 0.79 -4.23
N VAL A 168 4.06 -0.46 -3.95
CA VAL A 168 3.15 -1.52 -3.56
C VAL A 168 3.46 -1.92 -2.13
N LEU A 169 2.47 -1.80 -1.25
CA LEU A 169 2.56 -2.29 0.12
C LEU A 169 1.60 -3.47 0.29
N THR A 170 2.12 -4.63 0.65
CA THR A 170 1.33 -5.83 0.96
C THR A 170 1.46 -6.18 2.44
N TYR A 171 0.44 -6.82 2.99
CA TYR A 171 0.45 -7.31 4.37
C TYR A 171 -0.42 -8.55 4.52
N SER A 172 -0.02 -9.40 5.46
CA SER A 172 -0.75 -10.61 5.88
C SER A 172 -0.51 -10.82 7.38
N ASP A 173 -1.39 -10.29 8.23
CA ASP A 173 -1.36 -10.50 9.68
C ASP A 173 -1.97 -11.85 10.04
#